data_AF-A0A6L8GJ30-F1
#
_entry.id   AF-A0A6L8GJ30-F1
#
_cell.length_a   1.000
_cell.length_b   1.000
_cell.length_c   1.000
_cell.angle_alpha   90.00
_cell.angle_beta   90.00
_cell.angle_gamma   90.00
#
_symmetry.space_group_name_H-M   'P 1'
#
loop_
_entity.id
_entity.type
_entity.pdbx_description
1 polymer ?
#
loop_
_entity_poly.entity_id
_entity_poly.type
_entity_poly.pdbx_seq_one_letter_code
_entity_poly.pdbx_strand_id
1 'polypeptide(L)'
;MLTAAGLAAAPTDLRPASPPPIPELPDYIAAAFQAEPRAWRHFQALARTHRRQFVGWIHTAKRPATRQKRIRESIAVLAAGGKLGLK
;
A
#
# COMPACT_ATOMS: atom_id res chain seq x y z
N MET A 1 20.58 27.84 4.04
CA MET A 1 19.28 27.22 4.41
C MET A 1 18.63 26.68 3.15
N LEU A 2 18.47 25.35 3.09
CA LEU A 2 17.75 24.50 2.12
C LEU A 2 18.29 24.42 0.66
N THR A 3 19.12 23.40 0.42
CA THR A 3 19.63 22.99 -0.90
C THR A 3 18.56 22.31 -1.73
N ALA A 4 18.28 22.88 -2.91
CA ALA A 4 17.52 22.24 -3.97
C ALA A 4 18.35 21.10 -4.60
N ALA A 5 17.96 19.85 -4.37
CA ALA A 5 18.52 18.72 -5.09
C ALA A 5 17.64 18.42 -6.32
N GLY A 6 18.01 19.01 -7.45
CA GLY A 6 17.57 18.53 -8.76
C GLY A 6 18.33 17.25 -9.11
N LEU A 7 17.63 16.14 -9.29
CA LEU A 7 18.17 14.97 -9.99
C LEU A 7 17.55 14.88 -11.37
N ALA A 8 18.38 15.18 -12.37
CA ALA A 8 18.16 14.83 -13.76
C ALA A 8 17.99 13.31 -13.91
N ALA A 9 16.88 12.87 -14.49
CA ALA A 9 16.70 11.50 -14.94
C ALA A 9 16.71 11.49 -16.48
N ALA A 10 17.65 10.73 -17.05
CA ALA A 10 17.83 10.53 -18.48
C ALA A 10 16.54 10.04 -19.18
N PRO A 11 16.31 10.36 -20.46
CA PRO A 11 15.17 9.83 -21.20
C PRO A 11 15.52 8.39 -21.62
N THR A 12 15.31 7.43 -20.72
CA THR A 12 15.26 6.03 -21.14
C THR A 12 13.85 5.76 -21.62
N ASP A 13 13.72 5.42 -22.90
CA ASP A 13 12.52 4.85 -23.53
C ASP A 13 12.18 3.52 -22.82
N LEU A 14 11.62 3.61 -21.62
CA LEU A 14 11.07 2.49 -20.88
C LEU A 14 9.57 2.72 -20.89
N ARG A 15 8.89 2.22 -21.94
CA ARG A 15 7.47 1.89 -21.80
C ARG A 15 7.35 1.10 -20.50
N PRO A 16 6.69 1.62 -19.45
CA PRO A 16 6.54 0.83 -18.24
C PRO A 16 5.73 -0.38 -18.64
N ALA A 17 6.34 -1.57 -18.57
CA ALA A 17 5.62 -2.82 -18.66
C ALA A 17 4.43 -2.70 -17.71
N SER A 18 3.22 -2.92 -18.23
CA SER A 18 1.99 -2.77 -17.45
C SER A 18 2.18 -3.43 -16.09
N PRO A 19 1.86 -2.75 -14.97
CA PRO A 19 1.99 -3.35 -13.66
C PRO A 19 1.28 -4.70 -13.65
N PRO A 20 1.86 -5.73 -13.01
CA PRO A 20 1.17 -7.00 -12.87
C PRO A 20 -0.21 -6.79 -12.24
N PRO A 21 -1.22 -7.56 -12.63
CA PRO A 21 -2.57 -7.42 -12.08
C PRO A 21 -2.50 -7.54 -10.56
N ILE A 22 -3.03 -6.53 -9.87
CA ILE A 22 -3.04 -6.46 -8.41
C ILE A 22 -3.98 -7.57 -7.90
N PRO A 23 -3.48 -8.57 -7.14
CA PRO A 23 -4.34 -9.61 -6.55
C PRO A 23 -5.34 -8.98 -5.56
N GLU A 24 -6.49 -9.61 -5.34
CA GLU A 24 -7.52 -9.04 -4.46
C GLU A 24 -7.05 -8.94 -2.99
N LEU A 25 -6.22 -9.89 -2.53
CA LEU A 25 -5.50 -9.84 -1.26
C LEU A 25 -4.27 -10.78 -1.31
N PRO A 26 -3.05 -10.26 -1.48
CA PRO A 26 -1.82 -11.05 -1.39
C PRO A 26 -1.57 -11.63 0.00
N ASP A 27 -0.99 -12.82 0.07
CA ASP A 27 -0.73 -13.54 1.33
C ASP A 27 0.09 -12.74 2.34
N TYR A 28 1.11 -12.01 1.88
CA TYR A 28 1.95 -11.20 2.77
C TYR A 28 1.18 -10.04 3.42
N ILE A 29 0.13 -9.52 2.77
CA ILE A 29 -0.76 -8.49 3.33
C ILE A 29 -1.74 -9.14 4.29
N ALA A 30 -2.32 -10.28 3.90
CA ALA A 30 -3.23 -11.05 4.76
C ALA A 30 -2.56 -11.43 6.08
N ALA A 31 -1.36 -12.02 6.02
CA ALA A 31 -0.60 -12.41 7.21
C ALA A 31 -0.29 -11.21 8.11
N ALA A 32 0.07 -10.06 7.54
CA ALA A 32 0.34 -8.85 8.31
C ALA A 32 -0.92 -8.29 8.99
N PHE A 33 -2.08 -8.34 8.32
CA PHE A 33 -3.33 -7.86 8.93
C PHE A 33 -3.87 -8.85 9.95
N GLN A 34 -3.75 -10.16 9.71
CA GLN A 34 -4.15 -11.21 10.66
C GLN A 34 -3.38 -11.14 11.99
N ALA A 35 -2.15 -10.63 11.97
CA ALA A 35 -1.38 -10.36 13.19
C ALA A 35 -2.03 -9.31 14.10
N GLU A 36 -2.95 -8.48 13.58
CA GLU A 36 -3.73 -7.52 14.36
C GLU A 36 -5.25 -7.77 14.15
N PRO A 37 -5.89 -8.56 15.03
CA PRO A 37 -7.28 -8.97 14.86
C PRO A 37 -8.27 -7.81 14.73
N ARG A 38 -8.00 -6.67 15.37
CA ARG A 38 -8.87 -5.47 15.27
C ARG A 38 -8.85 -4.90 13.85
N ALA A 39 -7.65 -4.72 13.29
CA ALA A 39 -7.45 -4.25 11.93
C ALA A 39 -8.01 -5.25 10.91
N TRP A 40 -7.79 -6.55 11.12
CA TRP A 40 -8.32 -7.60 10.25
C TRP A 40 -9.84 -7.61 10.17
N ARG A 41 -10.52 -7.51 11.32
CA ARG A 41 -11.99 -7.46 11.35
C ARG A 41 -12.53 -6.22 10.66
N HIS A 42 -11.91 -5.06 10.89
CA HIS A 42 -12.32 -3.83 10.21
C HIS A 42 -12.08 -3.91 8.70
N PHE A 43 -10.93 -4.44 8.28
CA PHE A 43 -10.61 -4.65 6.87
C PHE A 43 -11.63 -5.56 6.17
N GLN A 44 -12.03 -6.66 6.80
CA GLN A 44 -13.06 -7.55 6.26
C GLN A 44 -14.44 -6.89 6.17
N ALA A 45 -14.76 -5.98 7.09
CA ALA A 45 -16.00 -5.19 7.05
C ALA A 45 -16.00 -4.10 5.96
N LEU A 46 -14.85 -3.74 5.39
CA LEU A 46 -14.77 -2.74 4.34
C LEU A 46 -15.30 -3.27 3.00
N ALA A 47 -15.95 -2.37 2.25
CA ALA A 47 -16.32 -2.61 0.87
C ALA A 47 -15.12 -3.04 0.01
N ARG A 48 -15.37 -3.91 -0.96
CA ARG A 48 -14.34 -4.47 -1.87
C ARG A 48 -13.47 -3.40 -2.52
N THR A 49 -14.04 -2.26 -2.90
CA THR A 49 -13.29 -1.12 -3.46
C THR A 49 -12.25 -0.56 -2.49
N HIS A 50 -12.59 -0.37 -1.22
CA HIS A 50 -11.65 0.11 -0.21
C HIS A 50 -10.55 -0.92 0.07
N ARG A 51 -10.91 -2.21 0.18
CA ARG A 51 -9.92 -3.28 0.34
C ARG A 51 -8.88 -3.28 -0.78
N ARG A 52 -9.33 -3.15 -2.04
CA ARG A 52 -8.45 -3.06 -3.20
C ARG A 52 -7.55 -1.82 -3.18
N GLN A 53 -8.01 -0.69 -2.63
CA GLN A 53 -7.18 0.51 -2.48
C GLN A 53 -6.02 0.27 -1.50
N PHE A 54 -6.28 -0.33 -0.33
CA PHE A 54 -5.22 -0.69 0.62
C PHE A 54 -4.22 -1.66 0.00
N VAL A 55 -4.72 -2.74 -0.62
CA VAL A 55 -3.89 -3.76 -1.26
C VAL A 55 -3.06 -3.16 -2.38
N GLY A 56 -3.67 -2.38 -3.27
CA GLY A 56 -2.98 -1.71 -4.36
C GLY A 56 -1.93 -0.72 -3.86
N TRP A 57 -2.24 0.07 -2.84
CA TRP A 57 -1.27 0.99 -2.23
C TRP A 57 -0.07 0.26 -1.65
N ILE A 58 -0.27 -0.82 -0.90
CA ILE A 58 0.84 -1.63 -0.38
C ILE A 58 1.61 -2.33 -1.52
N HIS A 59 0.91 -2.92 -2.48
CA HIS A 59 1.49 -3.72 -3.56
C HIS A 59 2.29 -2.88 -4.56
N THR A 60 1.86 -1.65 -4.82
CA THR A 60 2.54 -0.73 -5.75
C THR A 60 3.91 -0.26 -5.21
N ALA A 61 4.18 -0.41 -3.91
CA ALA A 61 5.48 -0.06 -3.35
C ALA A 61 6.58 -1.04 -3.81
N LYS A 62 7.45 -0.60 -4.72
CA LYS A 62 8.57 -1.41 -5.24
C LYS A 62 9.54 -1.85 -4.13
N ARG A 63 9.87 -0.95 -3.20
CA ARG A 63 10.85 -1.20 -2.13
C ARG A 63 10.21 -1.94 -0.94
N PRO A 64 10.84 -3.01 -0.41
CA PRO A 64 10.30 -3.78 0.71
C PRO A 64 10.13 -2.95 1.98
N ALA A 65 11.08 -2.06 2.29
CA ALA A 65 10.98 -1.14 3.43
C ALA A 65 9.73 -0.24 3.34
N THR A 66 9.40 0.24 2.15
CA THR A 66 8.20 1.06 1.92
C THR A 66 6.92 0.22 2.03
N ARG A 67 6.92 -1.02 1.55
CA ARG A 67 5.77 -1.94 1.76
C ARG A 67 5.51 -2.13 3.25
N GLN A 68 6.55 -2.41 4.02
CA GLN A 68 6.40 -2.61 5.47
C GLN A 68 5.86 -1.36 6.16
N LYS A 69 6.32 -0.17 5.77
CA LYS A 69 5.79 1.10 6.29
C LYS A 69 4.29 1.25 5.98
N ARG A 70 3.88 1.03 4.72
CA ARG A 70 2.47 1.10 4.29
C ARG A 70 1.60 0.05 4.97
N ILE A 71 2.12 -1.15 5.23
CA ILE A 71 1.42 -2.18 6.01
C ILE A 71 1.13 -1.67 7.41
N ARG A 72 2.14 -1.14 8.12
CA ARG A 72 1.96 -0.59 9.47
C ARG A 72 0.97 0.57 9.49
N GLU A 73 1.08 1.48 8.53
CA GLU A 73 0.14 2.60 8.38
C GLU A 73 -1.29 2.10 8.13
N SER A 74 -1.44 1.09 7.27
CA SER A 74 -2.74 0.48 6.99
C SER A 74 -3.33 -0.16 8.25
N ILE A 75 -2.54 -0.92 9.01
CA ILE A 75 -2.96 -1.53 10.27
C ILE A 75 -3.40 -0.45 11.27
N ALA A 76 -2.64 0.63 11.42
CA ALA A 76 -2.99 1.73 12.33
C ALA A 76 -4.32 2.40 11.94
N VAL A 77 -4.53 2.66 10.65
CA VAL A 77 -5.78 3.24 10.14
C VAL A 77 -6.95 2.27 10.35
N LEU A 78 -6.78 1.00 10.03
CA LEU A 78 -7.82 -0.03 10.17
C LEU A 78 -8.16 -0.29 11.65
N ALA A 79 -7.15 -0.30 12.53
CA ALA A 79 -7.34 -0.44 13.98
C ALA A 79 -8.09 0.75 14.59
N ALA A 80 -7.89 1.95 14.02
CA ALA A 80 -8.66 3.15 14.37
C ALA A 80 -10.07 3.17 13.77
N GLY A 81 -10.44 2.19 12.94
CA GLY A 81 -11.74 2.15 12.25
C GLY A 81 -11.85 3.13 11.09
N GLY A 82 -10.72 3.60 10.58
CA GLY A 82 -10.63 4.55 9.48
C GLY A 82 -10.49 3.88 8.11
N LYS A 83 -10.68 4.67 7.06
CA LYS A 83 -10.39 4.30 5.67
C LYS A 83 -9.14 5.02 5.18
N LEU A 84 -8.42 4.41 4.23
CA LEU A 84 -7.22 5.01 3.67
C LEU A 84 -7.57 6.31 2.92
N GLY A 85 -7.18 7.45 3.48
CA GLY A 85 -7.39 8.77 2.90
C GLY A 85 -6.39 9.09 1.78
N LEU A 86 -6.25 8.22 0.78
CA LEU A 86 -5.51 8.56 -0.43
C LEU A 86 -6.33 9.58 -1.21
N LYS A 87 -5.83 10.82 -1.28
CA LYS A 87 -6.37 11.89 -2.13
C LYS A 87 -5.73 11.82 -3.51
#